data_AF-A0A5D2TNT5-F1
#
_entry.id   AF-A0A5D2TNT5-F1
#
_cell.length_a   1.000
_cell.length_b   1.000
_cell.length_c   1.000
_cell.angle_alpha   90.00
_cell.angle_beta   90.00
_cell.angle_gamma   90.00
#
_symmetry.space_group_name_H-M   'P 1'
#
loop_
_entity.id
_entity.type
_entity.pdbx_description
1 polymer ?
#
loop_
_entity_poly.entity_id
_entity_poly.type
_entity_poly.pdbx_seq_one_letter_code
_entity_poly.pdbx_strand_id
1 'polypeptide(L)'
;MAIQLNHFQSSLLKQEKQPKPLFFTSSKTKNFGVNTAASSSGQQLIQSGEVKPILPKDAATALNSEGFKLLDIRPQWEREKAYVKGSLHVPLFVKDMDNSPITLLKKWVHFGYIGLWTGQNFTMINPNFVQEVEATLPDKDAKLLVACGEGLRSMMATSKLYEGGYKNLGWLAGGFNRAADSDFPEIEGPEKLQYATIGGVSYYFLQLLLLLQAVGKE
;
A
#
# COMPACT_ATOMS: atom_id res chain seq x y z
N MET A 1 -22.85 77.01 2.82
CA MET A 1 -21.71 76.67 1.94
C MET A 1 -21.71 75.15 1.81
N ALA A 2 -21.71 74.47 0.68
CA ALA A 2 -21.74 74.80 -0.75
C ALA A 2 -22.30 73.55 -1.49
N ILE A 3 -23.16 73.79 -2.50
CA ILE A 3 -23.30 73.09 -3.81
C ILE A 3 -23.58 71.56 -3.81
N GLN A 4 -24.83 71.10 -3.94
CA GLN A 4 -25.62 70.77 -5.16
C GLN A 4 -25.02 69.72 -6.12
N LEU A 5 -25.77 68.64 -6.44
CA LEU A 5 -26.40 68.44 -7.77
C LEU A 5 -27.25 67.15 -7.83
N ASN A 6 -28.49 67.31 -8.28
CA ASN A 6 -29.43 66.26 -8.69
C ASN A 6 -29.03 65.67 -10.06
N HIS A 7 -29.35 64.40 -10.33
CA HIS A 7 -29.79 63.99 -11.67
C HIS A 7 -30.68 62.72 -11.67
N PHE A 8 -31.94 62.93 -12.05
CA PHE A 8 -32.80 62.15 -12.97
C PHE A 8 -32.98 60.61 -12.86
N GLN A 9 -34.20 60.22 -12.42
CA GLN A 9 -35.23 59.46 -13.15
C GLN A 9 -34.84 58.45 -14.24
N SER A 10 -35.31 57.19 -14.12
CA SER A 10 -36.20 56.55 -15.12
C SER A 10 -36.79 55.20 -14.65
N SER A 11 -38.12 55.17 -14.55
CA SER A 11 -39.11 54.12 -14.84
C SER A 11 -38.77 52.62 -14.84
N LEU A 12 -39.51 51.89 -13.97
CA LEU A 12 -40.43 50.77 -14.28
C LEU A 12 -40.20 49.97 -15.59
N LEU A 13 -39.84 48.69 -15.43
CA LEU A 13 -40.41 47.58 -16.21
C LEU A 13 -40.43 46.31 -15.35
N LYS A 14 -41.55 45.60 -15.46
CA LYS A 14 -42.09 44.55 -14.59
C LYS A 14 -41.83 43.20 -15.25
N GLN A 15 -41.26 42.23 -14.54
CA GLN A 15 -41.36 40.78 -14.82
C GLN A 15 -40.80 40.05 -13.58
N GLU A 16 -41.61 39.51 -12.67
CA GLU A 16 -42.37 38.25 -12.71
C GLU A 16 -41.75 37.24 -11.71
N LYS A 17 -42.58 36.92 -10.70
CA LYS A 17 -42.52 35.87 -9.68
C LYS A 17 -41.42 34.80 -9.80
N GLN A 18 -40.52 34.79 -8.82
CA GLN A 18 -39.72 33.60 -8.45
C GLN A 18 -40.51 32.70 -7.48
N PRO A 19 -40.66 31.38 -7.75
CA PRO A 19 -41.28 30.45 -6.81
C PRO A 19 -40.28 29.92 -5.76
N LYS A 20 -40.81 29.60 -4.57
CA LYS A 20 -40.14 29.02 -3.39
C LYS A 20 -39.36 27.73 -3.71
N PRO A 21 -38.28 27.43 -2.96
CA PRO A 21 -37.51 26.21 -3.15
C PRO A 21 -38.32 24.96 -2.74
N LEU A 22 -38.34 23.98 -3.65
CA LEU A 22 -39.01 22.70 -3.47
C LEU A 22 -38.16 21.81 -2.55
N PHE A 23 -38.79 21.28 -1.51
CA PHE A 23 -38.25 20.28 -0.61
C PHE A 23 -37.80 19.03 -1.39
N PHE A 24 -36.52 18.68 -1.31
CA PHE A 24 -36.02 17.39 -1.78
C PHE A 24 -36.53 16.28 -0.87
N THR A 25 -37.35 15.41 -1.43
CA THR A 25 -37.84 14.20 -0.78
C THR A 25 -36.71 13.16 -0.68
N SER A 26 -36.54 12.61 0.52
CA SER A 26 -35.59 11.54 0.84
C SER A 26 -35.85 10.31 -0.04
N SER A 27 -34.90 9.98 -0.92
CA SER A 27 -34.88 8.69 -1.60
C SER A 27 -34.22 7.65 -0.68
N LYS A 28 -35.02 6.67 -0.24
CA LYS A 28 -34.55 5.47 0.46
C LYS A 28 -33.48 4.78 -0.39
N THR A 29 -32.23 4.87 0.02
CA THR A 29 -31.17 3.97 -0.41
C THR A 29 -31.52 2.56 0.06
N LYS A 30 -31.82 1.67 -0.89
CA LYS A 30 -31.88 0.23 -0.62
C LYS A 30 -30.45 -0.22 -0.32
N ASN A 31 -30.17 -0.56 0.94
CA ASN A 31 -28.95 -1.26 1.29
C ASN A 31 -28.97 -2.62 0.59
N PHE A 32 -28.21 -2.75 -0.50
CA PHE A 32 -27.81 -4.05 -1.02
C PHE A 32 -26.85 -4.66 0.01
N GLY A 33 -27.39 -5.48 0.90
CA GLY A 33 -26.60 -6.38 1.73
C GLY A 33 -25.97 -7.42 0.82
N VAL A 34 -24.72 -7.18 0.41
CA VAL A 34 -23.90 -8.23 -0.17
C VAL A 34 -23.48 -9.11 1.00
N ASN A 35 -24.06 -10.31 1.08
CA ASN A 35 -23.55 -11.38 1.94
C ASN A 35 -22.23 -11.88 1.35
N THR A 36 -21.16 -11.09 1.49
CA THR A 36 -19.81 -11.63 1.35
C THR A 36 -19.61 -12.59 2.50
N ALA A 37 -19.33 -13.86 2.20
CA ALA A 37 -18.73 -14.77 3.18
C ALA A 37 -17.63 -13.99 3.91
N ALA A 38 -17.68 -13.96 5.24
CA ALA A 38 -16.87 -13.05 6.05
C ALA A 38 -15.38 -13.34 5.87
N SER A 39 -14.75 -12.76 4.84
CA SER A 39 -13.31 -12.70 4.72
C SER A 39 -12.83 -11.80 5.85
N SER A 40 -12.16 -12.41 6.82
CA SER A 40 -11.58 -11.68 7.94
C SER A 40 -10.56 -10.71 7.39
N SER A 41 -10.83 -9.41 7.47
CA SER A 41 -9.89 -8.39 7.02
C SER A 41 -8.60 -8.51 7.84
N GLY A 42 -7.44 -8.28 7.22
CA GLY A 42 -6.16 -8.43 7.94
C GLY A 42 -6.08 -7.56 9.21
N GLN A 43 -6.74 -6.41 9.20
CA GLN A 43 -6.87 -5.54 10.36
C GLN A 43 -7.68 -6.18 11.49
N GLN A 44 -8.79 -6.86 11.18
CA GLN A 44 -9.57 -7.61 12.17
C GLN A 44 -8.76 -8.75 12.77
N LEU A 45 -7.97 -9.47 11.98
CA LEU A 45 -7.11 -10.55 12.46
C LEU A 45 -6.02 -10.06 13.41
N ILE A 46 -5.47 -8.87 13.16
CA ILE A 46 -4.51 -8.23 14.07
C ILE A 46 -5.22 -7.79 15.36
N GLN A 47 -6.43 -7.24 15.26
CA GLN A 47 -7.21 -6.80 16.42
C GLN A 47 -7.71 -7.96 17.28
N SER A 48 -8.05 -9.10 16.67
CA SER A 48 -8.47 -10.31 17.37
C SER A 48 -7.30 -11.07 18.00
N GLY A 49 -6.06 -10.74 17.63
CA GLY A 49 -4.86 -11.41 18.12
C GLY A 49 -4.48 -12.68 17.36
N GLU A 50 -5.21 -13.02 16.29
CA GLU A 50 -4.89 -14.16 15.40
C GLU A 50 -3.61 -13.91 14.60
N VAL A 51 -3.30 -12.65 14.30
CA VAL A 51 -2.05 -12.23 13.66
C VAL A 51 -1.25 -11.37 14.64
N LYS A 52 -0.03 -11.82 14.97
CA LYS A 52 0.87 -11.09 15.87
C LYS A 52 1.51 -9.90 15.14
N PRO A 53 1.29 -8.64 15.56
CA PRO A 53 2.04 -7.52 15.03
C PRO A 53 3.48 -7.54 15.58
N ILE A 54 4.47 -7.47 14.70
CA ILE A 54 5.90 -7.45 15.04
C ILE A 54 6.50 -6.17 14.48
N LEU A 55 7.18 -5.37 15.32
CA LEU A 55 7.91 -4.20 14.85
C LEU A 55 9.26 -4.61 14.24
N PRO A 56 9.81 -3.83 13.29
CA PRO A 56 11.13 -4.12 12.71
C PRO A 56 12.24 -4.35 13.75
N LYS A 57 12.30 -3.51 14.80
CA LYS A 57 13.24 -3.68 15.93
C LYS A 57 13.19 -5.05 16.62
N ASP A 58 12.03 -5.71 16.61
CA ASP A 58 11.80 -7.00 17.25
C ASP A 58 11.92 -8.16 16.23
N ALA A 59 12.14 -7.86 14.95
CA ALA A 59 12.16 -8.84 13.88
C ALA A 59 13.32 -9.82 14.04
N ALA A 60 14.54 -9.36 14.36
CA ALA A 60 15.67 -10.25 14.63
C ALA A 60 15.36 -11.27 15.74
N THR A 61 14.71 -10.84 16.83
CA THR A 61 14.28 -11.72 17.92
C THR A 61 13.20 -12.70 17.45
N ALA A 62 12.22 -12.23 16.68
CA ALA A 62 11.17 -13.09 16.14
C ALA A 62 11.74 -14.19 15.22
N LEU A 63 12.71 -13.86 14.38
CA LEU A 63 13.34 -14.81 13.46
C LEU A 63 14.24 -15.81 14.20
N ASN A 64 15.12 -15.33 15.07
CA ASN A 64 16.15 -16.17 15.69
C ASN A 64 15.66 -16.92 16.93
N SER A 65 14.85 -16.28 17.78
CA SER A 65 14.43 -16.84 19.08
C SER A 65 13.02 -17.43 19.04
N GLU A 66 12.08 -16.75 18.39
CA GLU A 66 10.70 -17.23 18.34
C GLU A 66 10.45 -18.25 17.22
N GLY A 67 11.39 -18.39 16.28
CA GLY A 67 11.37 -19.36 15.19
C GLY A 67 10.48 -18.96 14.01
N PHE A 68 10.23 -17.67 13.81
CA PHE A 68 9.48 -17.20 12.65
C PHE A 68 10.32 -17.37 11.37
N LYS A 69 9.67 -17.84 10.31
CA LYS A 69 10.20 -17.77 8.94
C LYS A 69 9.72 -16.47 8.31
N LEU A 70 10.64 -15.69 7.72
CA LEU A 70 10.29 -14.46 7.03
C LEU A 70 9.77 -14.77 5.63
N LEU A 71 8.57 -14.29 5.30
CA LEU A 71 8.01 -14.28 3.95
C LEU A 71 7.99 -12.86 3.41
N ASP A 72 8.85 -12.59 2.44
CA ASP A 72 8.83 -11.37 1.65
C ASP A 72 7.79 -11.52 0.54
N ILE A 73 6.77 -10.66 0.56
CA ILE A 73 5.71 -10.66 -0.45
C ILE A 73 5.84 -9.51 -1.46
N ARG A 74 6.97 -8.80 -1.43
CA ARG A 74 7.23 -7.72 -2.38
C ARG A 74 7.41 -8.28 -3.79
N PRO A 75 7.08 -7.49 -4.81
CA PRO A 75 7.40 -7.84 -6.18
C PRO A 75 8.90 -7.99 -6.39
N GLN A 76 9.29 -8.78 -7.38
CA GLN A 76 10.68 -9.15 -7.65
C GLN A 76 11.62 -7.95 -7.78
N TRP A 77 11.22 -6.88 -8.47
CA TRP A 77 12.06 -5.68 -8.66
C TRP A 77 12.33 -4.88 -7.38
N GLU A 78 11.50 -5.02 -6.34
CA GLU A 78 11.79 -4.44 -5.01
C GLU A 78 12.74 -5.36 -4.23
N ARG A 79 12.61 -6.68 -4.40
CA ARG A 79 13.47 -7.66 -3.74
C ARG A 79 14.90 -7.61 -4.26
N GLU A 80 15.09 -7.44 -5.57
CA GLU A 80 16.41 -7.38 -6.23
C GLU A 80 17.30 -6.24 -5.71
N LYS A 81 16.70 -5.18 -5.16
CA LYS A 81 17.44 -4.05 -4.56
C LYS A 81 17.99 -4.37 -3.17
N ALA A 82 17.21 -5.05 -2.35
CA ALA A 82 17.60 -5.49 -1.02
C ALA A 82 16.61 -6.52 -0.49
N TYR A 83 17.10 -7.57 0.16
CA TYR A 83 16.28 -8.56 0.86
C TYR A 83 17.01 -9.15 2.06
N VAL A 84 16.25 -9.71 2.99
CA VAL A 84 16.81 -10.42 4.15
C VAL A 84 17.23 -11.82 3.72
N LYS A 85 18.49 -12.19 3.97
CA LYS A 85 19.02 -13.49 3.59
C LYS A 85 18.25 -14.63 4.25
N GLY A 86 18.01 -15.70 3.50
CA GLY A 86 17.22 -16.85 3.98
C GLY A 86 15.71 -16.58 4.08
N SER A 87 15.22 -15.39 3.71
CA SER A 87 13.78 -15.13 3.61
C SER A 87 13.16 -15.86 2.43
N LEU A 88 11.97 -16.41 2.66
CA LEU A 88 11.12 -16.96 1.60
C LEU A 88 10.58 -15.81 0.74
N HIS A 89 10.36 -16.06 -0.55
CA HIS A 89 9.83 -15.08 -1.48
C HIS A 89 8.65 -15.63 -2.24
N VAL A 90 7.50 -14.98 -2.08
CA VAL A 90 6.33 -15.23 -2.93
C VAL A 90 5.63 -13.88 -3.15
N PRO A 91 5.69 -13.30 -4.35
CA PRO A 91 5.15 -11.97 -4.57
C PRO A 91 3.62 -11.98 -4.53
N LEU A 92 3.03 -11.08 -3.72
CA LEU A 92 1.58 -10.86 -3.75
C LEU A 92 1.15 -10.11 -5.01
N PHE A 93 2.01 -9.22 -5.50
CA PHE A 93 1.77 -8.42 -6.71
C PHE A 93 2.79 -8.79 -7.78
N VAL A 94 2.28 -9.12 -8.96
CA VAL A 94 3.08 -9.48 -10.13
C VAL A 94 2.79 -8.50 -11.26
N LYS A 95 3.71 -8.41 -12.22
CA LYS A 95 3.54 -7.52 -13.37
C LYS A 95 2.34 -7.97 -14.20
N ASP A 96 1.48 -7.03 -14.55
CA ASP A 96 0.37 -7.31 -15.44
C ASP A 96 0.86 -7.41 -16.89
N MET A 97 0.72 -8.59 -17.50
CA MET A 97 1.12 -8.87 -18.87
C MET A 97 -0.01 -8.71 -19.90
N ASP A 98 -1.22 -8.32 -19.48
CA ASP A 98 -2.33 -8.06 -20.40
C ASP A 98 -2.02 -6.84 -21.28
N ASN A 99 -2.09 -7.04 -22.59
CA ASN A 99 -1.79 -6.03 -23.60
C ASN A 99 -3.03 -5.64 -24.40
N SER A 100 -4.22 -5.86 -23.86
CA SER A 100 -5.47 -5.36 -24.43
C SER A 100 -5.44 -3.83 -24.58
N PRO A 101 -6.08 -3.24 -25.62
CA PRO A 101 -6.01 -1.79 -25.88
C PRO A 101 -6.40 -0.91 -24.69
N ILE A 102 -7.41 -1.34 -23.92
CA ILE A 102 -7.85 -0.64 -22.69
C ILE A 102 -6.78 -0.73 -21.60
N THR A 103 -6.15 -1.90 -21.44
CA THR A 103 -5.10 -2.12 -20.44
C THR A 103 -3.83 -1.35 -20.80
N LEU A 104 -3.48 -1.23 -22.08
CA LEU A 104 -2.39 -0.37 -22.55
C LEU A 104 -2.65 1.11 -22.23
N LEU A 105 -3.87 1.60 -22.47
CA LEU A 105 -4.24 2.97 -22.08
C LEU A 105 -4.12 3.16 -20.56
N LYS A 106 -4.59 2.21 -19.75
CA LYS A 106 -4.44 2.24 -18.28
C LYS A 106 -2.97 2.24 -17.85
N LYS A 107 -2.14 1.38 -18.45
CA LYS A 107 -0.70 1.32 -18.20
C LYS A 107 -0.02 2.66 -18.52
N TRP A 108 -0.39 3.28 -19.63
CA TRP A 108 0.15 4.57 -20.02
C TRP A 108 -0.23 5.69 -19.05
N VAL A 109 -1.51 5.78 -18.68
CA VAL A 109 -1.98 6.76 -17.67
C VAL A 109 -1.31 6.52 -16.32
N HIS A 110 -1.23 5.27 -15.85
CA HIS A 110 -0.56 4.93 -14.60
C HIS A 110 0.92 5.31 -14.64
N PHE A 111 1.62 4.98 -15.72
CA PHE A 111 3.03 5.32 -15.88
C PHE A 111 3.25 6.83 -15.86
N GLY A 112 2.45 7.61 -16.62
CA GLY A 112 2.60 9.06 -16.67
C GLY A 112 2.28 9.78 -15.36
N TYR A 113 1.29 9.30 -14.62
CA TYR A 113 0.84 9.98 -13.39
C TYR A 113 1.65 9.60 -12.16
N ILE A 114 1.91 8.31 -11.96
CA ILE A 114 2.52 7.82 -10.70
C ILE A 114 3.70 6.88 -10.94
N GLY A 115 3.61 5.97 -11.92
CA GLY A 115 4.60 4.92 -12.12
C GLY A 115 5.99 5.44 -12.46
N LEU A 116 6.11 6.48 -13.27
CA LEU A 116 7.39 7.12 -13.58
C LEU A 116 8.01 7.78 -12.34
N TRP A 117 7.19 8.42 -11.51
CA TRP A 117 7.64 9.12 -10.30
C TRP A 117 8.04 8.17 -9.18
N THR A 118 7.23 7.16 -8.91
CA THR A 118 7.41 6.21 -7.79
C THR A 118 8.15 4.94 -8.19
N GLY A 119 8.35 4.70 -9.49
CA GLY A 119 8.92 3.46 -10.03
C GLY A 119 7.97 2.26 -9.93
N GLN A 120 6.69 2.49 -9.64
CA GLN A 120 5.71 1.42 -9.56
C GLN A 120 5.34 0.92 -10.96
N ASN A 121 5.45 -0.39 -11.13
CA ASN A 121 4.93 -1.07 -12.30
C ASN A 121 3.42 -1.22 -12.20
N PHE A 122 2.74 -1.32 -13.34
CA PHE A 122 1.34 -1.71 -13.36
C PHE A 122 1.22 -3.19 -12.96
N THR A 123 0.70 -3.44 -11.76
CA THR A 123 0.66 -4.76 -11.14
C THR A 123 -0.74 -5.32 -11.03
N MET A 124 -0.85 -6.65 -11.05
CA MET A 124 -2.03 -7.39 -10.66
C MET A 124 -1.73 -8.24 -9.41
N ILE A 125 -2.78 -8.65 -8.68
CA ILE A 125 -2.65 -9.60 -7.57
C ILE A 125 -2.32 -10.97 -8.16
N ASN A 126 -1.32 -11.66 -7.59
CA ASN A 126 -1.00 -13.03 -7.97
C ASN A 126 -2.17 -13.98 -7.60
N PRO A 127 -2.85 -14.60 -8.58
CA PRO A 127 -3.95 -15.50 -8.31
C PRO A 127 -3.52 -16.79 -7.60
N ASN A 128 -2.26 -17.20 -7.79
CA ASN A 128 -1.70 -18.43 -7.24
C ASN A 128 -0.92 -18.19 -5.94
N PHE A 129 -0.99 -16.99 -5.37
CA PHE A 129 -0.21 -16.58 -4.20
C PHE A 129 -0.21 -17.62 -3.07
N VAL A 130 -1.38 -18.08 -2.63
CA VAL A 130 -1.49 -19.05 -1.51
C VAL A 130 -0.88 -20.41 -1.90
N GLN A 131 -1.09 -20.85 -3.13
CA GLN A 131 -0.55 -22.13 -3.63
C GLN A 131 0.98 -22.09 -3.72
N GLU A 132 1.56 -20.97 -4.17
CA GLU A 132 3.01 -20.79 -4.21
C GLU A 132 3.62 -20.74 -2.81
N VAL A 133 2.93 -20.11 -1.84
CA VAL A 133 3.36 -20.15 -0.43
C VAL A 133 3.29 -21.57 0.11
N GLU A 134 2.22 -22.32 -0.15
CA GLU A 134 2.11 -23.73 0.25
C GLU A 134 3.18 -24.62 -0.39
N ALA A 135 3.56 -24.37 -1.65
CA ALA A 135 4.66 -25.08 -2.30
C ALA A 135 6.02 -24.79 -1.65
N THR A 136 6.21 -23.56 -1.16
CA THR A 136 7.46 -23.12 -0.52
C THR A 136 7.52 -23.51 0.96
N LEU A 137 6.38 -23.49 1.65
CA LEU A 137 6.21 -23.81 3.06
C LEU A 137 4.96 -24.69 3.24
N PRO A 138 5.07 -26.00 3.02
CA PRO A 138 3.92 -26.91 3.15
C PRO A 138 3.37 -27.03 4.56
N ASP A 139 4.20 -26.72 5.56
CA ASP A 139 3.85 -26.74 6.98
C ASP A 139 3.04 -25.48 7.36
N LYS A 140 1.72 -25.64 7.48
CA LYS A 140 0.78 -24.56 7.82
C LYS A 140 0.81 -24.16 9.30
N ASP A 141 1.39 -25.00 10.15
CA ASP A 141 1.59 -24.72 11.57
C ASP A 141 2.90 -23.96 11.82
N ALA A 142 3.76 -23.82 10.81
CA ALA A 142 4.97 -23.02 10.91
C ALA A 142 4.65 -21.55 11.20
N LYS A 143 5.46 -20.92 12.07
CA LYS A 143 5.38 -19.49 12.34
C LYS A 143 5.90 -18.69 11.16
N LEU A 144 5.06 -17.83 10.59
CA LEU A 144 5.36 -17.11 9.37
C LEU A 144 5.21 -15.60 9.57
N LEU A 145 6.31 -14.87 9.44
CA LEU A 145 6.33 -13.41 9.52
C LEU A 145 6.21 -12.84 8.11
N VAL A 146 5.08 -12.21 7.81
CA VAL A 146 4.79 -11.65 6.49
C VAL A 146 5.22 -10.19 6.43
N ALA A 147 6.08 -9.86 5.48
CA ALA A 147 6.66 -8.54 5.32
C ALA A 147 6.47 -8.00 3.90
N CYS A 148 6.27 -6.69 3.80
CA CYS A 148 6.31 -5.94 2.54
C CYS A 148 7.00 -4.58 2.78
N GLY A 149 6.93 -3.65 1.82
CA GLY A 149 7.49 -2.30 1.98
C GLY A 149 6.95 -1.52 3.18
N GLU A 150 5.65 -1.26 3.21
CA GLU A 150 5.02 -0.35 4.20
C GLU A 150 4.10 -1.07 5.21
N GLY A 151 3.89 -2.37 5.05
CA GLY A 151 3.00 -3.18 5.89
C GLY A 151 1.56 -3.35 5.36
N LEU A 152 1.08 -2.51 4.44
CA LEU A 152 -0.30 -2.60 3.95
C LEU A 152 -0.53 -3.86 3.09
N ARG A 153 0.38 -4.13 2.14
CA ARG A 153 0.31 -5.33 1.30
C ARG A 153 0.43 -6.61 2.12
N SER A 154 1.27 -6.62 3.16
CA SER A 154 1.46 -7.81 4.01
C SER A 154 0.24 -8.07 4.88
N MET A 155 -0.47 -7.03 5.33
CA MET A 155 -1.77 -7.18 6.02
C MET A 155 -2.85 -7.81 5.12
N MET A 156 -2.83 -7.51 3.82
CA MET A 156 -3.71 -8.20 2.86
C MET A 156 -3.29 -9.67 2.66
N ALA A 157 -1.98 -9.93 2.55
CA ALA A 157 -1.46 -11.29 2.42
C ALA A 157 -1.77 -12.16 3.65
N THR A 158 -1.68 -11.62 4.88
CA THR A 158 -1.99 -12.39 6.09
C THR A 158 -3.44 -12.85 6.11
N SER A 159 -4.39 -12.03 5.66
CA SER A 159 -5.79 -12.44 5.48
C SER A 159 -5.92 -13.62 4.52
N LYS A 160 -5.29 -13.55 3.33
CA LYS A 160 -5.30 -14.65 2.35
C LYS A 160 -4.65 -15.94 2.88
N LEU A 161 -3.55 -15.81 3.63
CA LEU A 161 -2.87 -16.96 4.23
C LEU A 161 -3.68 -17.57 5.37
N TYR A 162 -4.34 -16.74 6.17
CA TYR A 162 -5.21 -17.21 7.24
C TYR A 162 -6.40 -18.01 6.69
N GLU A 163 -7.00 -17.53 5.61
CA GLU A 163 -8.03 -18.26 4.85
C GLU A 163 -7.47 -19.54 4.22
N GLY A 164 -6.21 -19.52 3.79
CA GLY A 164 -5.45 -20.70 3.33
C GLY A 164 -5.09 -21.71 4.43
N GLY A 165 -5.38 -21.41 5.69
CA GLY A 165 -5.19 -22.32 6.83
C GLY A 165 -3.92 -22.08 7.65
N TYR A 166 -3.12 -21.05 7.35
CA TYR A 166 -1.98 -20.68 8.19
C TYR A 166 -2.47 -19.97 9.46
N LYS A 167 -2.17 -20.53 10.62
CA LYS A 167 -2.65 -20.00 11.91
C LYS A 167 -1.60 -19.19 12.67
N ASN A 168 -0.32 -19.50 12.49
CA ASN A 168 0.78 -18.85 13.21
C ASN A 168 1.37 -17.69 12.41
N LEU A 169 0.56 -16.65 12.17
CA LEU A 169 0.94 -15.53 11.32
C LEU A 169 1.45 -14.34 12.14
N GLY A 170 2.59 -13.80 11.72
CA GLY A 170 3.14 -12.52 12.14
C GLY A 170 3.00 -11.50 11.01
N TRP A 171 2.76 -10.24 11.38
CA TRP A 171 2.74 -9.13 10.43
C TRP A 171 3.82 -8.11 10.79
N LEU A 172 4.70 -7.80 9.84
CA LEU A 172 5.72 -6.77 10.04
C LEU A 172 5.09 -5.37 9.97
N ALA A 173 4.91 -4.75 11.13
CA ALA A 173 4.22 -3.48 11.29
C ALA A 173 5.04 -2.32 10.70
N GLY A 174 4.51 -1.70 9.64
CA GLY A 174 5.20 -0.63 8.90
C GLY A 174 6.21 -1.15 7.86
N GLY A 175 6.36 -2.46 7.73
CA GLY A 175 7.17 -3.10 6.70
C GLY A 175 8.66 -2.77 6.77
N PHE A 176 9.36 -3.06 5.69
CA PHE A 176 10.79 -2.83 5.53
C PHE A 176 11.21 -1.36 5.54
N ASN A 177 10.31 -0.43 5.20
CA ASN A 177 10.60 1.01 5.16
C ASN A 177 10.91 1.58 6.55
N ARG A 178 10.51 0.89 7.62
CA ARG A 178 10.80 1.26 9.01
C ARG A 178 11.96 0.47 9.61
N ALA A 179 12.61 -0.39 8.85
CA ALA A 179 13.72 -1.18 9.35
C ALA A 179 15.00 -0.36 9.40
N ALA A 180 15.71 -0.45 10.51
CA ALA A 180 17.09 -0.01 10.63
C ALA A 180 18.06 -1.11 10.18
N ASP A 181 19.33 -0.73 9.94
CA ASP A 181 20.37 -1.64 9.48
C ASP A 181 20.63 -2.80 10.47
N SER A 182 20.29 -2.64 11.76
CA SER A 182 20.47 -3.65 12.82
C SER A 182 19.25 -4.53 13.09
N ASP A 183 18.10 -4.24 12.47
CA ASP A 183 16.82 -4.88 12.79
C ASP A 183 16.70 -6.30 12.19
N PHE A 184 17.51 -6.58 11.18
CA PHE A 184 17.58 -7.86 10.49
C PHE A 184 19.00 -8.42 10.50
N PRO A 185 19.17 -9.75 10.57
CA PRO A 185 20.48 -10.37 10.80
C PRO A 185 21.46 -10.21 9.63
N GLU A 186 20.99 -10.42 8.40
CA GLU A 186 21.83 -10.31 7.19
C GLU A 186 20.97 -9.84 6.02
N ILE A 187 21.40 -8.77 5.35
CA ILE A 187 20.70 -8.14 4.22
C ILE A 187 21.59 -8.27 2.99
N GLU A 188 21.03 -8.75 1.88
CA GLU A 188 21.70 -8.89 0.59
C GLU A 188 21.08 -7.93 -0.42
N GLY A 189 21.92 -7.26 -1.22
CA GLY A 189 21.50 -6.37 -2.30
C GLY A 189 22.35 -5.09 -2.38
N PRO A 190 22.24 -4.33 -3.48
CA PRO A 190 22.98 -3.08 -3.68
C PRO A 190 22.47 -1.91 -2.80
N GLU A 191 21.25 -1.98 -2.28
CA GLU A 191 20.59 -0.89 -1.56
C GLU A 191 20.27 -1.24 -0.10
N LYS A 192 19.89 -0.23 0.68
CA LYS A 192 19.35 -0.45 2.02
C LYS A 192 17.91 -0.97 1.95
N LEU A 193 17.57 -1.87 2.86
CA LEU A 193 16.24 -2.49 2.93
C LEU A 193 15.10 -1.45 3.06
N GLN A 194 15.34 -0.37 3.80
CA GLN A 194 14.41 0.77 3.96
C GLN A 194 14.11 1.54 2.67
N TYR A 195 14.99 1.48 1.67
CA TYR A 195 14.87 2.25 0.42
C TYR A 195 14.48 1.38 -0.78
N ALA A 196 14.49 0.06 -0.62
CA ALA A 196 14.23 -0.89 -1.69
C ALA A 196 12.82 -0.76 -2.32
N THR A 197 11.86 -0.10 -1.67
CA THR A 197 10.54 0.17 -2.26
C THR A 197 10.45 1.48 -3.03
N ILE A 198 11.47 2.35 -2.91
CA ILE A 198 11.51 3.65 -3.57
C ILE A 198 12.09 3.44 -4.97
N GLY A 199 11.40 3.94 -5.99
CA GLY A 199 11.82 3.78 -7.38
C GLY A 199 11.54 5.02 -8.23
N GLY A 200 11.81 4.89 -9.53
CA GLY A 200 11.52 5.94 -10.50
C GLY A 200 12.30 7.23 -10.21
N VAL A 201 11.70 8.37 -10.52
CA VAL A 201 12.33 9.68 -10.30
C VAL A 201 12.59 9.94 -8.81
N SER A 202 11.70 9.47 -7.92
CA SER A 202 11.83 9.66 -6.47
C SER A 202 13.12 9.06 -5.89
N TYR A 203 13.64 7.98 -6.49
CA TYR A 203 14.90 7.37 -6.09
C TYR A 203 16.10 8.33 -6.29
N TYR A 204 16.15 9.04 -7.42
CA TYR A 204 17.21 10.01 -7.67
C TYR A 204 17.15 11.20 -6.72
N PHE A 205 15.93 11.66 -6.37
CA PHE A 205 15.76 12.69 -5.35
C PHE A 205 16.23 12.22 -3.97
N LEU A 206 15.92 10.98 -3.59
CA LEU A 206 16.45 10.39 -2.37
C LEU A 206 17.98 10.36 -2.37
N GLN A 207 18.59 9.89 -3.46
CA GLN A 207 20.05 9.86 -3.61
C GLN A 207 20.67 11.26 -3.45
N LEU A 208 20.07 12.27 -4.08
CA LEU A 208 20.51 13.66 -3.95
C LEU A 208 20.38 14.16 -2.51
N LEU A 209 19.26 13.89 -1.84
CA LEU A 209 19.05 14.27 -0.44
C LEU A 209 20.07 13.61 0.49
N LEU A 210 20.37 12.33 0.29
CA LEU A 210 21.38 11.60 1.06
C LEU A 210 22.77 12.21 0.86
N LEU A 211 23.11 12.59 -0.38
CA LEU A 211 24.37 13.26 -0.69
C LEU A 211 24.46 14.64 -0.01
N LEU A 212 23.40 15.45 -0.06
CA LEU A 212 23.36 16.75 0.60
C LEU A 212 23.46 16.63 2.13
N GLN A 213 22.82 15.62 2.73
CA GLN A 213 22.92 15.35 4.17
C GLN A 213 24.32 14.89 4.59
N ALA A 214 25.04 14.17 3.73
CA ALA A 214 26.41 13.77 3.99
C ALA A 214 27.35 14.98 3.98
N VAL A 215 27.19 15.88 3.00
CA VAL A 215 28.01 17.11 2.88
C VAL A 215 27.73 18.10 4.01
N GLY A 216 26.47 18.25 4.43
CA GLY A 216 26.11 19.19 5.51
C GLY A 216 26.44 18.72 6.93
N LYS A 217 27.04 17.54 7.09
CA LYS A 217 27.48 16.99 8.39
C LYS A 217 29.01 17.10 8.60
N GLU A 218 29.74 17.65 7.64
CA GLU A 218 31.13 18.12 7.80
C GLU A 218 31.15 19.55 8.35
#